data_AF-A0A2P2KP40-F1
#
_entry.id   AF-A0A2P2KP40-F1
#
_cell.length_a   1.000
_cell.length_b   1.000
_cell.length_c   1.000
_cell.angle_alpha   90.00
_cell.angle_beta   90.00
_cell.angle_gamma   90.00
#
_symmetry.space_group_name_H-M   'P 1'
#
loop_
_entity.id
_entity.type
_entity.pdbx_description
1 polymer ?
#
loop_
_entity_poly.entity_id
_entity_poly.type
_entity_poly.pdbx_seq_one_letter_code
_entity_poly.pdbx_strand_id
1 'polypeptide(L)'
;MALEKKQLPQADRKMLYQVSGFRDIDKINANAWPALVADLSSGDQGIISLAFGCTRLFQPDKPVTKAQAAVALATGEASDVVSEEIARIEAESMAENAVSAHNALVAEVERDINASFEKELSVEREKINAVERMAEEARCELERLRAEREQENIDLTKERAAIESELEVLSHLRREVEEQLHGLMSNKVEISYEKERITKLQREAENEKQEISRLQYELKVERKALSMARAWAEDEAKRAREQAKALEEARDHWERQGIKVIVDSNLQEESSAGVTWLTAAEQFSVEGTASRAENLVDKLKLFASDIKGKSREVIDKVIQKILYIIKILREWAIGAGTQAKELQDGAILKMRGSIPELHQNTVDFSMALKERARRSIEELQQASAEFTSAIKEGSRRVAGDCREGVEKLTQKFKP
;
A
#
# COMPACT_ATOMS: atom_id res chain seq x y z
N MET A 1 9.74 -91.49 -86.12
CA MET A 1 9.92 -92.85 -86.72
C MET A 1 10.96 -92.74 -87.83
N ALA A 2 11.75 -93.78 -88.08
CA ALA A 2 12.84 -93.73 -89.06
C ALA A 2 12.28 -93.43 -90.46
N LEU A 3 12.73 -92.33 -91.07
CA LEU A 3 12.54 -92.06 -92.49
C LEU A 3 13.33 -93.12 -93.27
N GLU A 4 12.69 -94.25 -93.57
CA GLU A 4 13.07 -95.01 -94.75
C GLU A 4 12.89 -94.06 -95.93
N LYS A 5 13.98 -93.40 -96.36
CA LYS A 5 14.02 -92.69 -97.64
C LYS A 5 13.88 -93.72 -98.75
N LYS A 6 12.65 -94.18 -98.98
CA LYS A 6 12.28 -94.94 -100.16
C LYS A 6 12.54 -94.02 -101.34
N GLN A 7 13.48 -94.42 -102.19
CA GLN A 7 13.66 -93.77 -103.49
C GLN A 7 12.31 -93.75 -104.19
N LEU A 8 11.95 -92.60 -104.78
CA LEU A 8 10.72 -92.48 -105.54
C LEU A 8 10.72 -93.53 -106.66
N PRO A 9 9.58 -94.21 -106.92
CA PRO A 9 9.51 -95.22 -107.96
C PRO A 9 9.82 -94.60 -109.32
N GLN A 10 10.55 -95.32 -110.18
CA GLN A 10 10.64 -94.93 -111.59
C GLN A 10 9.24 -94.95 -112.18
N ALA A 11 8.75 -93.80 -112.63
CA ALA A 11 7.37 -93.62 -113.07
C ALA A 11 7.32 -93.19 -114.54
N ASP A 12 6.66 -94.00 -115.35
CA ASP A 12 6.33 -93.69 -116.74
C ASP A 12 4.90 -93.16 -116.87
N ARG A 13 4.60 -92.41 -117.93
CA ARG A 13 3.26 -91.88 -118.25
C ARG A 13 2.16 -92.94 -118.16
N LYS A 14 2.46 -94.17 -118.60
CA LYS A 14 1.52 -95.31 -118.55
C LYS A 14 1.22 -95.77 -117.12
N MET A 15 2.23 -95.77 -116.23
CA MET A 15 2.05 -96.15 -114.83
C MET A 15 1.23 -95.10 -114.07
N LEU A 16 1.51 -93.81 -114.29
CA LEU A 16 0.69 -92.75 -113.69
C LEU A 16 -0.77 -92.80 -114.15
N TYR A 17 -1.05 -93.09 -115.43
CA TYR A 17 -2.42 -93.25 -115.92
C TYR A 17 -3.15 -94.44 -115.29
N GLN A 18 -2.46 -95.56 -115.08
CA GLN A 18 -3.06 -96.75 -114.45
C GLN A 18 -3.44 -96.53 -113.00
N VAL A 19 -2.60 -95.80 -112.24
CA VAL A 19 -2.82 -95.57 -110.80
C VAL A 19 -3.75 -94.37 -110.55
N SER A 20 -3.68 -93.32 -111.38
CA SER A 20 -4.45 -92.08 -111.17
C SER A 20 -5.77 -91.99 -111.93
N GLY A 21 -5.86 -92.59 -113.13
CA GLY A 21 -6.98 -92.37 -114.06
C GLY A 21 -7.14 -90.91 -114.53
N PHE A 22 -6.12 -90.06 -114.35
CA PHE A 22 -6.18 -88.65 -114.75
C PHE A 22 -6.24 -88.49 -116.26
N ARG A 23 -7.14 -87.60 -116.72
CA ARG A 23 -7.30 -87.29 -118.15
C ARG A 23 -6.32 -86.22 -118.66
N ASP A 24 -5.71 -85.47 -117.76
CA ASP A 24 -4.86 -84.31 -118.02
C ASP A 24 -3.39 -84.54 -117.65
N ILE A 25 -2.92 -85.80 -117.68
CA ILE A 25 -1.54 -86.18 -117.36
C ILE A 25 -0.50 -85.39 -118.17
N ASP A 26 -0.84 -85.03 -119.41
CA ASP A 26 0.06 -84.29 -120.30
C ASP A 26 0.35 -82.86 -119.83
N LYS A 27 -0.42 -82.34 -118.87
CA LYS A 27 -0.20 -81.04 -118.21
C LYS A 27 0.62 -81.15 -116.93
N ILE A 28 0.83 -82.37 -116.42
CA ILE A 28 1.58 -82.62 -115.19
C ILE A 28 3.07 -82.71 -115.53
N ASN A 29 3.90 -81.94 -114.82
CA ASN A 29 5.34 -81.98 -115.00
C ASN A 29 5.90 -83.41 -114.79
N ALA A 30 6.70 -83.90 -115.75
CA ALA A 30 7.27 -85.25 -115.72
C ALA A 30 8.10 -85.53 -114.46
N ASN A 31 8.72 -84.51 -113.87
CA ASN A 31 9.50 -84.63 -112.64
C ASN A 31 8.63 -84.94 -111.40
N ALA A 32 7.32 -84.66 -111.45
CA ALA A 32 6.38 -84.94 -110.36
C ALA A 32 5.76 -86.34 -110.45
N TRP A 33 5.83 -87.02 -111.60
CA TRP A 33 5.20 -88.33 -111.79
C TRP A 33 5.64 -89.38 -110.76
N PRO A 34 6.94 -89.51 -110.39
CA PRO A 34 7.37 -90.44 -109.35
C PRO A 34 6.70 -90.22 -107.99
N ALA A 35 6.53 -88.95 -107.60
CA ALA A 35 5.90 -88.58 -106.33
C ALA A 35 4.38 -88.82 -106.35
N LEU A 36 3.72 -88.47 -107.47
CA LEU A 36 2.27 -88.70 -107.63
C LEU A 36 1.92 -90.19 -107.68
N VAL A 37 2.74 -91.01 -108.35
CA VAL A 37 2.55 -92.46 -108.36
C VAL A 37 2.73 -93.04 -106.96
N ALA A 38 3.74 -92.62 -106.20
CA ALA A 38 3.97 -93.09 -104.84
C ALA A 38 2.80 -92.72 -103.90
N ASP A 39 2.29 -91.49 -104.00
CA ASP A 39 1.18 -91.00 -103.20
C ASP A 39 -0.13 -91.75 -103.52
N LEU A 40 -0.50 -91.83 -104.79
CA LEU A 40 -1.74 -92.51 -105.21
C LEU A 40 -1.70 -94.02 -105.01
N SER A 41 -0.51 -94.62 -105.01
CA SER A 41 -0.34 -96.04 -104.66
C SER A 41 -0.65 -96.32 -103.19
N SER A 42 -0.66 -95.30 -102.34
CA SER A 42 -1.11 -95.38 -100.94
C SER A 42 -2.64 -95.31 -100.79
N GLY A 43 -3.37 -95.23 -101.91
CA GLY A 43 -4.83 -95.30 -101.96
C GLY A 43 -5.51 -94.14 -101.23
N ASP A 44 -6.44 -94.47 -100.33
CA ASP A 44 -7.20 -93.50 -99.55
C ASP A 44 -6.35 -92.77 -98.49
N GLN A 45 -5.14 -93.26 -98.21
CA GLN A 45 -4.18 -92.62 -97.29
C GLN A 45 -3.21 -91.66 -98.00
N GLY A 46 -3.28 -91.57 -99.34
CA GLY A 46 -2.48 -90.61 -100.11
C GLY A 46 -2.92 -89.17 -99.88
N ILE A 47 -1.97 -88.24 -99.90
CA ILE A 47 -2.19 -86.79 -99.75
C ILE A 47 -3.18 -86.28 -100.80
N ILE A 48 -3.07 -86.75 -102.04
CA ILE A 48 -3.94 -86.32 -103.14
C ILE A 48 -5.39 -86.76 -102.90
N SER A 49 -5.57 -88.00 -102.46
CA SER A 49 -6.90 -88.55 -102.13
C SER A 49 -7.53 -87.82 -100.95
N LEU A 50 -6.75 -87.49 -99.92
CA LEU A 50 -7.23 -86.81 -98.71
C LEU A 50 -7.50 -85.31 -98.94
N ALA A 51 -6.63 -84.61 -99.67
CA ALA A 51 -6.75 -83.17 -99.89
C ALA A 51 -7.72 -82.83 -101.04
N PHE A 52 -7.72 -83.62 -102.12
CA PHE A 52 -8.51 -83.30 -103.33
C PHE A 52 -9.68 -84.26 -103.56
N GLY A 53 -9.78 -85.36 -102.82
CA GLY A 53 -10.77 -86.41 -103.05
C GLY A 53 -10.52 -87.20 -104.34
N CYS A 54 -11.47 -88.06 -104.71
CA CYS A 54 -11.40 -88.84 -105.94
C CYS A 54 -11.68 -87.96 -107.17
N THR A 55 -10.63 -87.37 -107.74
CA THR A 55 -10.71 -86.56 -108.96
C THR A 55 -10.25 -87.34 -110.18
N ARG A 56 -10.85 -87.07 -111.35
CA ARG A 56 -10.40 -87.61 -112.65
C ARG A 56 -9.58 -86.58 -113.46
N LEU A 57 -9.37 -85.40 -112.88
CA LEU A 57 -8.65 -84.26 -113.45
C LEU A 57 -7.77 -83.69 -112.34
N PHE A 58 -6.45 -83.71 -112.52
CA PHE A 58 -5.51 -83.26 -111.50
C PHE A 58 -5.38 -81.74 -111.45
N GLN A 59 -5.46 -81.06 -112.61
CA GLN A 59 -5.42 -79.60 -112.76
C GLN A 59 -4.25 -78.92 -112.00
N PRO A 60 -2.98 -79.17 -112.38
CA PRO A 60 -1.81 -78.75 -111.60
C PRO A 60 -1.70 -77.22 -111.38
N ASP A 61 -2.23 -76.40 -112.30
CA ASP A 61 -2.19 -74.94 -112.21
C ASP A 61 -3.35 -74.34 -111.41
N LYS A 62 -4.27 -75.16 -110.91
CA LYS A 62 -5.44 -74.68 -110.16
C LYS A 62 -5.03 -74.27 -108.75
N PRO A 63 -5.45 -73.09 -108.26
CA PRO A 63 -5.16 -72.69 -106.88
C PRO A 63 -5.85 -73.64 -105.90
N VAL A 64 -5.12 -74.00 -104.85
CA VAL A 64 -5.62 -74.82 -103.75
C VAL A 64 -6.28 -73.96 -102.69
N THR A 65 -7.32 -74.47 -102.04
CA THR A 65 -7.94 -73.77 -100.89
C THR A 65 -7.11 -73.96 -99.62
N LYS A 66 -7.26 -73.06 -98.63
CA LYS A 66 -6.59 -73.18 -97.32
C LYS A 66 -6.86 -74.53 -96.63
N ALA A 67 -8.07 -75.07 -96.78
CA ALA A 67 -8.44 -76.36 -96.22
C ALA A 67 -7.67 -77.51 -96.90
N GLN A 68 -7.56 -77.49 -98.23
CA GLN A 68 -6.82 -78.52 -98.99
C GLN A 68 -5.32 -78.46 -98.68
N ALA A 69 -4.75 -77.26 -98.57
CA ALA A 69 -3.36 -77.07 -98.14
C ALA A 69 -3.14 -77.55 -96.69
N ALA A 70 -4.06 -77.27 -95.77
CA ALA A 70 -3.97 -77.73 -94.38
C ALA A 70 -4.02 -79.26 -94.29
N VAL A 71 -4.92 -79.92 -95.03
CA VAL A 71 -4.97 -81.38 -95.09
C VAL A 71 -3.66 -81.94 -95.64
N ALA A 72 -3.15 -81.38 -96.75
CA ALA A 72 -1.90 -81.85 -97.35
C ALA A 72 -0.67 -81.68 -96.43
N LEU A 73 -0.62 -80.58 -95.67
CA LEU A 73 0.45 -80.33 -94.69
C LEU A 73 0.32 -81.21 -93.43
N ALA A 74 -0.92 -81.51 -93.01
CA ALA A 74 -1.19 -82.36 -91.84
C ALA A 74 -1.06 -83.86 -92.10
N THR A 75 -1.11 -84.31 -93.36
CA THR A 75 -1.00 -85.73 -93.72
C THR A 75 0.32 -86.07 -94.41
N GLY A 76 1.05 -85.08 -94.90
CA GLY A 76 2.34 -85.27 -95.57
C GLY A 76 3.54 -85.42 -94.64
N GLU A 77 4.74 -85.52 -95.22
CA GLU A 77 6.02 -85.67 -94.50
C GLU A 77 6.31 -84.53 -93.52
N ALA A 78 5.73 -83.34 -93.73
CA ALA A 78 5.88 -82.18 -92.86
C ALA A 78 4.88 -82.16 -91.67
N SER A 79 4.01 -83.17 -91.53
CA SER A 79 2.97 -83.23 -90.49
C SER A 79 3.55 -83.09 -89.08
N ASP A 80 4.63 -83.83 -88.78
CA ASP A 80 5.30 -83.80 -87.48
C ASP A 80 5.74 -82.36 -87.14
N VAL A 81 6.40 -81.67 -88.09
CA VAL A 81 6.89 -80.28 -87.93
C VAL A 81 5.74 -79.29 -87.75
N VAL A 82 4.66 -79.43 -88.52
CA VAL A 82 3.47 -78.55 -88.40
C VAL A 82 2.76 -78.76 -87.07
N SER A 83 2.64 -80.01 -86.61
CA SER A 83 2.01 -80.33 -85.32
C SER A 83 2.82 -79.79 -84.13
N GLU A 84 4.15 -79.86 -84.18
CA GLU A 84 5.05 -79.27 -83.18
C GLU A 84 4.90 -77.75 -83.13
N GLU A 85 4.80 -77.09 -84.29
CA GLU A 85 4.64 -75.63 -84.34
C GLU A 85 3.26 -75.17 -83.87
N ILE A 86 2.20 -75.93 -84.16
CA ILE A 86 0.87 -75.68 -83.58
C ILE A 86 0.93 -75.79 -82.06
N ALA A 87 1.55 -76.84 -81.52
CA ALA A 87 1.70 -77.01 -80.08
C ALA A 87 2.54 -75.88 -79.44
N ARG A 88 3.58 -75.39 -80.13
CA ARG A 88 4.36 -74.21 -79.71
C ARG A 88 3.49 -72.95 -79.67
N ILE A 89 2.74 -72.65 -80.73
CA ILE A 89 1.86 -71.48 -80.80
C ILE A 89 0.77 -71.54 -79.74
N GLU A 90 0.18 -72.72 -79.53
CA GLU A 90 -0.79 -72.95 -78.46
C GLU A 90 -0.17 -72.67 -77.09
N ALA A 91 1.03 -73.21 -76.81
CA ALA A 91 1.74 -72.96 -75.56
C ALA A 91 2.12 -71.47 -75.36
N GLU A 92 2.59 -70.80 -76.41
CA GLU A 92 2.90 -69.36 -76.39
C GLU A 92 1.64 -68.53 -76.12
N SER A 93 0.51 -68.85 -76.77
CA SER A 93 -0.77 -68.17 -76.52
C SER A 93 -1.29 -68.40 -75.10
N MET A 94 -1.10 -69.61 -74.54
CA MET A 94 -1.43 -69.92 -73.15
C MET A 94 -0.56 -69.13 -72.19
N ALA A 95 0.74 -68.99 -72.49
CA ALA A 95 1.65 -68.18 -71.70
C ALA A 95 1.29 -66.68 -71.75
N GLU A 96 0.93 -66.15 -72.92
CA GLU A 96 0.49 -64.76 -73.08
C GLU A 96 -0.83 -64.48 -72.34
N ASN A 97 -1.79 -65.42 -72.41
CA ASN A 97 -3.02 -65.35 -71.63
C ASN A 97 -2.74 -65.39 -70.12
N ALA A 98 -1.78 -66.20 -69.66
CA ALA A 98 -1.39 -66.23 -68.26
C ALA A 98 -0.71 -64.91 -67.81
N VAL A 99 0.15 -64.34 -68.64
CA VAL A 99 0.82 -63.06 -68.36
C VAL A 99 -0.18 -61.91 -68.34
N SER A 100 -1.13 -61.85 -69.28
CA SER A 100 -2.15 -60.81 -69.28
C SER A 100 -3.09 -60.91 -68.07
N ALA A 101 -3.48 -62.12 -67.67
CA ALA A 101 -4.24 -62.35 -66.44
C ALA A 101 -3.45 -61.91 -65.19
N HIS A 102 -2.15 -62.21 -65.14
CA HIS A 102 -1.28 -61.76 -64.05
C HIS A 102 -1.17 -60.22 -64.02
N ASN A 103 -0.92 -59.58 -65.16
CA ASN A 103 -0.84 -58.12 -65.26
C ASN A 103 -2.16 -57.45 -64.85
N ALA A 104 -3.31 -58.04 -65.17
CA ALA A 104 -4.61 -57.55 -64.74
C ALA A 104 -4.77 -57.61 -63.20
N LEU A 105 -4.37 -58.73 -62.58
CA LEU A 105 -4.38 -58.87 -61.12
C LEU A 105 -3.40 -57.90 -60.45
N VAL A 106 -2.22 -57.69 -61.01
CA VAL A 106 -1.24 -56.72 -60.49
C VAL A 106 -1.82 -55.31 -60.52
N ALA A 107 -2.43 -54.89 -61.65
CA ALA A 107 -3.07 -53.59 -61.75
C ALA A 107 -4.26 -53.42 -60.78
N GLU A 108 -4.96 -54.50 -60.45
CA GLU A 108 -6.00 -54.50 -59.42
C GLU A 108 -5.43 -54.33 -58.02
N VAL A 109 -4.41 -55.11 -57.68
CA VAL A 109 -3.70 -55.00 -56.39
C VAL A 109 -3.10 -53.61 -56.22
N GLU A 110 -2.47 -53.04 -57.25
CA GLU A 110 -1.93 -51.67 -57.20
C GLU A 110 -3.03 -50.62 -56.96
N ARG A 111 -4.18 -50.74 -57.62
CA ARG A 111 -5.33 -49.85 -57.38
C ARG A 111 -5.85 -49.95 -55.95
N ASP A 112 -5.99 -51.16 -55.43
CA ASP A 112 -6.50 -51.39 -54.09
C ASP A 112 -5.52 -50.89 -53.02
N ILE A 113 -4.21 -51.09 -53.22
CA ILE A 113 -3.15 -50.55 -52.37
C ILE A 113 -3.14 -49.03 -52.40
N ASN A 114 -3.25 -48.41 -53.58
CA ASN A 114 -3.29 -46.95 -53.69
C ASN A 114 -4.54 -46.38 -52.99
N ALA A 115 -5.70 -47.02 -53.15
CA ALA A 115 -6.94 -46.61 -52.50
C ALA A 115 -6.87 -46.74 -50.97
N SER A 116 -6.22 -47.79 -50.44
CA SER A 116 -6.04 -47.94 -48.99
C SER A 116 -5.09 -46.88 -48.43
N PHE A 117 -3.98 -46.57 -49.10
CA PHE A 117 -3.07 -45.51 -48.69
C PHE A 117 -3.71 -44.12 -48.73
N GLU A 118 -4.49 -43.80 -49.76
CA GLU A 118 -5.21 -42.52 -49.83
C GLU A 118 -6.18 -42.35 -48.65
N LYS A 119 -6.86 -43.43 -48.25
CA LYS A 119 -7.75 -43.45 -47.10
C LYS A 119 -6.99 -43.29 -45.77
N GLU A 120 -5.86 -43.96 -45.61
CA GLU A 120 -5.03 -43.79 -44.41
C GLU A 120 -4.44 -42.38 -44.33
N LEU A 121 -3.99 -41.83 -45.46
CA LEU A 121 -3.48 -40.46 -45.54
C LEU A 121 -4.56 -39.43 -45.20
N SER A 122 -5.82 -39.62 -45.60
CA SER A 122 -6.89 -38.70 -45.22
C SER A 122 -7.18 -38.74 -43.72
N VAL A 123 -7.24 -39.93 -43.13
CA VAL A 123 -7.43 -40.10 -41.68
C VAL A 123 -6.27 -39.50 -40.89
N GLU A 124 -5.02 -39.71 -41.31
CA GLU A 124 -3.87 -39.11 -40.63
C GLU A 124 -3.84 -37.58 -40.78
N ARG A 125 -4.23 -37.03 -41.93
CA ARG A 125 -4.39 -35.57 -42.09
C ARG A 125 -5.45 -35.00 -41.17
N GLU A 126 -6.59 -35.68 -41.02
CA GLU A 126 -7.63 -35.27 -40.07
C GLU A 126 -7.13 -35.28 -38.62
N LYS A 127 -6.36 -36.32 -38.23
CA LYS A 127 -5.72 -36.37 -36.90
C LYS A 127 -4.73 -35.22 -36.70
N ILE A 128 -3.88 -34.95 -37.68
CA ILE A 128 -2.93 -33.82 -37.64
C ILE A 128 -3.69 -32.50 -37.46
N ASN A 129 -4.72 -32.26 -38.26
CA ASN A 129 -5.55 -31.05 -38.15
C ASN A 129 -6.24 -30.94 -36.78
N ALA A 130 -6.71 -32.05 -36.22
CA ALA A 130 -7.30 -32.06 -34.88
C ALA A 130 -6.28 -31.70 -33.79
N VAL A 131 -5.06 -32.26 -33.87
CA VAL A 131 -3.97 -31.96 -32.94
C VAL A 131 -3.51 -30.51 -33.08
N GLU A 132 -3.40 -29.99 -34.30
CA GLU A 132 -3.02 -28.59 -34.55
C GLU A 132 -4.05 -27.62 -33.95
N ARG A 133 -5.35 -27.88 -34.13
CA ARG A 133 -6.40 -27.08 -33.49
C ARG A 133 -6.30 -27.11 -31.96
N MET A 134 -6.14 -28.29 -31.36
CA MET A 134 -5.99 -28.41 -29.91
C MET A 134 -4.73 -27.68 -29.40
N ALA A 135 -3.63 -27.71 -30.16
CA ALA A 135 -2.42 -27.00 -29.82
C ALA A 135 -2.61 -25.48 -29.89
N GLU A 136 -3.34 -24.99 -30.90
CA GLU A 136 -3.63 -23.55 -31.03
C GLU A 136 -4.61 -23.06 -29.96
N GLU A 137 -5.63 -23.86 -29.63
CA GLU A 137 -6.53 -23.58 -28.49
C GLU A 137 -5.75 -23.51 -27.17
N ALA A 138 -4.82 -24.44 -26.94
CA ALA A 138 -3.96 -24.42 -25.76
C ALA A 138 -3.03 -23.20 -25.73
N ARG A 139 -2.55 -22.73 -26.88
CA ARG A 139 -1.75 -21.50 -26.99
C ARG A 139 -2.57 -20.26 -26.66
N CYS A 140 -3.75 -20.14 -27.27
CA CYS A 140 -4.68 -19.03 -27.00
C CYS A 140 -5.02 -18.94 -25.50
N GLU A 141 -5.29 -20.08 -24.87
CA GLU A 141 -5.61 -20.14 -23.44
C GLU A 141 -4.40 -19.74 -22.56
N LEU A 142 -3.20 -20.15 -22.94
CA LEU A 142 -1.97 -19.74 -22.25
C LEU A 142 -1.73 -18.24 -22.35
N GLU A 143 -1.98 -17.65 -23.52
CA GLU A 143 -1.86 -16.20 -23.73
C GLU A 143 -2.91 -15.44 -22.93
N ARG A 144 -4.16 -15.93 -22.89
CA ARG A 144 -5.22 -15.37 -22.03
C ARG A 144 -4.80 -15.37 -20.56
N LEU A 145 -4.34 -16.50 -20.04
CA LEU A 145 -3.88 -16.61 -18.65
C LEU A 145 -2.66 -15.71 -18.36
N ARG A 146 -1.73 -15.58 -19.31
CA ARG A 146 -0.60 -14.64 -19.17
C ARG A 146 -1.06 -13.20 -19.07
N ALA A 147 -2.00 -12.78 -19.91
CA ALA A 147 -2.57 -11.43 -19.87
C ALA A 147 -3.29 -11.17 -18.55
N GLU A 148 -4.06 -12.13 -18.04
CA GLU A 148 -4.70 -12.04 -16.72
C GLU A 148 -3.68 -11.91 -15.58
N ARG A 149 -2.63 -12.72 -15.60
CA ARG A 149 -1.55 -12.64 -14.60
C ARG A 149 -0.79 -11.32 -14.67
N GLU A 150 -0.58 -10.77 -15.86
CA GLU A 150 0.06 -9.46 -16.03
C GLU A 150 -0.84 -8.34 -15.49
N GLN A 151 -2.14 -8.41 -15.74
CA GLN A 151 -3.12 -7.47 -15.20
C GLN A 151 -3.19 -7.55 -13.66
N GLU A 152 -3.27 -8.75 -13.09
CA GLU A 152 -3.19 -8.95 -11.63
C GLU A 152 -1.91 -8.37 -11.05
N ASN A 153 -0.76 -8.55 -11.72
CA ASN A 153 0.51 -8.02 -11.26
C ASN A 153 0.51 -6.48 -11.30
N ILE A 154 -0.02 -5.88 -12.37
CA ILE A 154 -0.21 -4.43 -12.46
C ILE A 154 -1.07 -3.93 -11.29
N ASP A 155 -2.18 -4.60 -10.99
CA ASP A 155 -3.07 -4.17 -9.91
C ASP A 155 -2.42 -4.35 -8.52
N LEU A 156 -1.70 -5.45 -8.28
CA LEU A 156 -0.90 -5.64 -7.08
C LEU A 156 0.19 -4.57 -6.90
N THR A 157 0.84 -4.13 -8.00
CA THR A 157 1.83 -3.05 -7.90
C THR A 157 1.20 -1.70 -7.57
N LYS A 158 -0.01 -1.42 -8.06
CA LYS A 158 -0.76 -0.21 -7.67
C LYS A 158 -1.16 -0.25 -6.20
N GLU A 159 -1.66 -1.40 -5.72
CA GLU A 159 -2.00 -1.58 -4.31
C GLU A 159 -0.77 -1.41 -3.40
N ARG A 160 0.37 -2.00 -3.78
CA ARG A 160 1.64 -1.79 -3.06
C ARG A 160 2.06 -0.32 -3.02
N ALA A 161 1.94 0.40 -4.14
CA ALA A 161 2.25 1.82 -4.18
C ALA A 161 1.31 2.65 -3.29
N ALA A 162 0.02 2.29 -3.25
CA ALA A 162 -0.95 2.93 -2.36
C ALA A 162 -0.59 2.66 -0.87
N ILE A 163 -0.29 1.42 -0.51
CA ILE A 163 0.13 1.04 0.86
C ILE A 163 1.41 1.80 1.26
N GLU A 164 2.40 1.90 0.37
CA GLU A 164 3.63 2.65 0.65
C GLU A 164 3.33 4.13 0.91
N SER A 165 2.44 4.74 0.11
CA SER A 165 2.05 6.16 0.31
C SER A 165 1.35 6.39 1.67
N GLU A 166 0.51 5.46 2.11
CA GLU A 166 -0.12 5.52 3.43
C GLU A 166 0.92 5.30 4.55
N LEU A 167 1.90 4.43 4.34
CA LEU A 167 2.98 4.18 5.29
C LEU A 167 3.90 5.40 5.45
N GLU A 168 4.16 6.13 4.37
CA GLU A 168 4.88 7.41 4.42
C GLU A 168 4.12 8.46 5.24
N VAL A 169 2.80 8.58 5.05
CA VAL A 169 1.94 9.48 5.84
C VAL A 169 1.96 9.09 7.32
N LEU A 170 1.81 7.80 7.65
CA LEU A 170 1.90 7.32 9.03
C LEU A 170 3.27 7.59 9.65
N SER A 171 4.34 7.43 8.88
CA SER A 171 5.71 7.72 9.32
C SER A 171 5.92 9.21 9.57
N HIS A 172 5.32 10.07 8.76
CA HIS A 172 5.29 11.52 9.00
C HIS A 172 4.53 11.85 10.28
N LEU A 173 3.31 11.33 10.44
CA LEU A 173 2.49 11.56 11.63
C LEU A 173 3.18 11.05 12.91
N ARG A 174 3.87 9.91 12.85
CA ARG A 174 4.66 9.40 13.98
C ARG A 174 5.76 10.38 14.38
N ARG A 175 6.53 10.90 13.40
CA ARG A 175 7.58 11.89 13.68
C ARG A 175 7.02 13.18 14.29
N GLU A 176 5.90 13.68 13.77
CA GLU A 176 5.24 14.86 14.34
C GLU A 176 4.83 14.62 15.80
N VAL A 177 4.22 13.47 16.11
CA VAL A 177 3.84 13.13 17.49
C VAL A 177 5.06 13.00 18.41
N GLU A 178 6.16 12.42 17.92
CA GLU A 178 7.42 12.34 18.67
C GLU A 178 8.01 13.73 18.94
N GLU A 179 7.94 14.65 17.98
CA GLU A 179 8.38 16.04 18.13
C GLU A 179 7.50 16.81 19.14
N GLN A 180 6.18 16.66 19.04
CA GLN A 180 5.23 17.24 20.00
C GLN A 180 5.48 16.69 21.42
N LEU A 181 5.75 15.39 21.55
CA LEU A 181 6.11 14.78 22.83
C LEU A 181 7.41 15.35 23.39
N HIS A 182 8.43 15.53 22.54
CA HIS A 182 9.70 16.12 22.95
C HIS A 182 9.51 17.58 23.42
N GLY A 183 8.71 18.36 22.71
CA GLY A 183 8.33 19.72 23.12
C GLY A 183 7.62 19.75 24.48
N LEU A 184 6.65 18.85 24.70
CA LEU A 184 5.97 18.72 26.00
C LEU A 184 6.92 18.31 27.13
N MET A 185 7.87 17.42 26.86
CA MET A 185 8.89 17.06 27.84
C MET A 185 9.79 18.25 28.21
N SER A 186 10.21 19.05 27.23
CA SER A 186 10.98 20.28 27.47
C SER A 186 10.18 21.27 28.32
N ASN A 187 8.93 21.54 27.93
CA ASN A 187 8.04 22.43 28.68
C ASN A 187 7.81 21.93 30.12
N LYS A 188 7.69 20.62 30.34
CA LYS A 188 7.58 20.04 31.68
C LYS A 188 8.80 20.34 32.54
N VAL A 189 10.00 20.28 31.97
CA VAL A 189 11.25 20.63 32.68
C VAL A 189 11.25 22.12 33.03
N GLU A 190 10.92 23.01 32.09
CA GLU A 190 10.84 24.45 32.33
C GLU A 190 9.82 24.80 33.42
N ILE A 191 8.64 24.18 33.39
CA ILE A 191 7.60 24.36 34.41
C ILE A 191 8.11 23.91 35.79
N SER A 192 8.87 22.82 35.87
CA SER A 192 9.44 22.35 37.13
C SER A 192 10.45 23.35 37.72
N TYR A 193 11.28 23.97 36.86
CA TYR A 193 12.23 25.00 37.26
C TYR A 193 11.51 26.28 37.74
N GLU A 194 10.50 26.75 36.99
CA GLU A 194 9.70 27.90 37.39
C GLU A 194 8.92 27.64 38.68
N LYS A 195 8.43 26.41 38.88
CA LYS A 195 7.78 26.00 40.13
C LYS A 195 8.75 26.09 41.32
N GLU A 196 9.98 25.60 41.17
CA GLU A 196 11.00 25.72 42.21
C GLU A 196 11.31 27.19 42.52
N ARG A 197 11.50 28.01 41.49
CA ARG A 197 11.70 29.46 41.62
C ARG A 197 10.55 30.14 42.38
N ILE A 198 9.30 29.81 42.05
CA ILE A 198 8.11 30.33 42.76
C ILE A 198 8.11 29.87 44.22
N THR A 199 8.42 28.60 44.50
CA THR A 199 8.46 28.10 45.89
C THR A 199 9.51 28.82 46.75
N LYS A 200 10.63 29.21 46.13
CA LYS A 200 11.66 30.01 46.82
C LYS A 200 11.15 31.41 47.15
N LEU A 201 10.54 32.10 46.19
CA LEU A 201 9.92 33.42 46.40
C LEU A 201 8.80 33.36 47.45
N GLN A 202 8.00 32.30 47.47
CA GLN A 202 6.98 32.10 48.50
C GLN A 202 7.58 31.99 49.91
N ARG A 203 8.71 31.27 50.05
CA ARG A 203 9.42 31.15 51.34
C ARG A 203 10.00 32.49 51.78
N GLU A 204 10.59 33.25 50.85
CA GLU A 204 11.10 34.60 51.11
C GLU A 204 9.97 35.53 51.56
N ALA A 205 8.83 35.51 50.88
CA ALA A 205 7.65 36.31 51.26
C ALA A 205 7.07 35.93 52.63
N GLU A 206 7.03 34.63 52.98
CA GLU A 206 6.57 34.21 54.32
C GLU A 206 7.55 34.63 55.41
N ASN A 207 8.86 34.58 55.15
CA ASN A 207 9.87 35.11 56.08
C ASN A 207 9.71 36.63 56.29
N GLU A 208 9.53 37.39 55.22
CA GLU A 208 9.27 38.84 55.30
C GLU A 208 7.99 39.13 56.09
N LYS A 209 6.92 38.35 55.89
CA LYS A 209 5.67 38.47 56.65
C LYS A 209 5.84 38.17 58.15
N GLN A 210 6.65 37.18 58.50
CA GLN A 210 6.99 36.88 59.90
C GLN A 210 7.75 38.05 60.54
N GLU A 211 8.71 38.63 59.83
CA GLU A 211 9.48 39.78 60.32
C GLU A 211 8.58 41.02 60.48
N ILE A 212 7.66 41.27 59.55
CA ILE A 212 6.65 42.33 59.70
C ILE A 212 5.83 42.12 60.97
N SER A 213 5.40 40.89 61.25
CA SER A 213 4.62 40.57 62.45
C SER A 213 5.42 40.82 63.74
N ARG A 214 6.72 40.50 63.73
CA ARG A 214 7.64 40.79 64.83
C ARG A 214 7.80 42.30 65.04
N LEU A 215 8.10 43.05 63.96
CA LEU A 215 8.26 44.50 64.02
C LEU A 215 6.96 45.20 64.48
N GLN A 216 5.79 44.70 64.10
CA GLN A 216 4.50 45.18 64.60
C GLN A 216 4.35 44.97 66.11
N TYR A 217 4.79 43.83 66.64
CA TYR A 217 4.79 43.57 68.07
C TYR A 217 5.72 44.52 68.81
N GLU A 218 6.97 44.65 68.34
CA GLU A 218 7.97 45.58 68.90
C GLU A 218 7.42 47.02 68.91
N LEU A 219 6.86 47.48 67.79
CA LEU A 219 6.25 48.80 67.67
C LEU A 219 5.05 49.01 68.62
N LYS A 220 4.26 47.97 68.89
CA LYS A 220 3.16 48.04 69.87
C LYS A 220 3.68 48.15 71.30
N VAL A 221 4.76 47.46 71.63
CA VAL A 221 5.42 47.56 72.95
C VAL A 221 6.00 48.97 73.12
N GLU A 222 6.72 49.47 72.13
CA GLU A 222 7.29 50.83 72.14
C GLU A 222 6.20 51.91 72.27
N ARG A 223 5.09 51.78 71.54
CA ARG A 223 3.94 52.70 71.71
C ARG A 223 3.37 52.69 73.13
N LYS A 224 3.30 51.52 73.77
CA LYS A 224 2.85 51.42 75.18
C LYS A 224 3.86 52.07 76.12
N ALA A 225 5.15 51.83 75.92
CA ALA A 225 6.20 52.45 76.73
C ALA A 225 6.18 53.98 76.60
N LEU A 226 6.06 54.51 75.38
CA LEU A 226 5.89 55.95 75.13
C LEU A 226 4.62 56.51 75.78
N SER A 227 3.50 55.79 75.73
CA SER A 227 2.27 56.20 76.41
C SER A 227 2.44 56.24 77.94
N MET A 228 3.16 55.27 78.52
CA MET A 228 3.45 55.23 79.95
C MET A 228 4.40 56.37 80.36
N ALA A 229 5.45 56.61 79.57
CA ALA A 229 6.38 57.71 79.79
C ALA A 229 5.67 59.07 79.70
N ARG A 230 4.76 59.24 78.73
CA ARG A 230 3.94 60.44 78.60
C ARG A 230 3.02 60.63 79.80
N ALA A 231 2.31 59.59 80.25
CA ALA A 231 1.45 59.67 81.43
C ALA A 231 2.24 60.03 82.70
N TRP A 232 3.43 59.44 82.87
CA TRP A 232 4.34 59.78 83.97
C TRP A 232 4.77 61.25 83.91
N ALA A 233 5.19 61.73 82.74
CA ALA A 233 5.56 63.14 82.55
C ALA A 233 4.39 64.09 82.82
N GLU A 234 3.16 63.73 82.38
CA GLU A 234 1.95 64.50 82.65
C GLU A 234 1.59 64.53 84.15
N ASP A 235 1.74 63.42 84.87
CA ASP A 235 1.46 63.35 86.32
C ASP A 235 2.55 64.02 87.16
N GLU A 236 3.82 63.96 86.75
CA GLU A 236 4.91 64.71 87.37
C GLU A 236 4.72 66.22 87.14
N ALA A 237 4.29 66.63 85.95
CA ALA A 237 3.92 68.02 85.69
C ALA A 237 2.73 68.49 86.54
N LYS A 238 1.74 67.62 86.82
CA LYS A 238 0.65 67.94 87.77
C LYS A 238 1.17 68.08 89.19
N ARG A 239 2.00 67.14 89.67
CA ARG A 239 2.61 67.23 91.01
C ARG A 239 3.46 68.49 91.18
N ALA A 240 4.25 68.85 90.16
CA ALA A 240 4.99 70.12 90.15
C ALA A 240 4.07 71.34 90.19
N ARG A 241 2.94 71.33 89.46
CA ARG A 241 1.92 72.40 89.53
C ARG A 241 1.24 72.47 90.90
N GLU A 242 0.95 71.33 91.52
CA GLU A 242 0.38 71.27 92.87
C GLU A 242 1.37 71.79 93.92
N GLN A 243 2.66 71.45 93.81
CA GLN A 243 3.71 72.02 94.64
C GLN A 243 3.85 73.53 94.43
N ALA A 244 3.83 74.01 93.18
CA ALA A 244 3.84 75.43 92.88
C ALA A 244 2.61 76.14 93.49
N LYS A 245 1.43 75.53 93.40
CA LYS A 245 0.21 76.06 94.00
C LYS A 245 0.26 76.05 95.53
N ALA A 246 0.83 75.02 96.15
CA ALA A 246 1.04 74.98 97.60
C ALA A 246 2.04 76.03 98.07
N LEU A 247 3.11 76.29 97.31
CA LEU A 247 4.04 77.39 97.57
C LEU A 247 3.37 78.76 97.39
N GLU A 248 2.49 78.89 96.40
CA GLU A 248 1.69 80.09 96.17
C GLU A 248 0.65 80.32 97.26
N GLU A 249 -0.03 79.27 97.73
CA GLU A 249 -0.96 79.33 98.86
C GLU A 249 -0.21 79.62 100.19
N ALA A 250 1.00 79.09 100.37
CA ALA A 250 1.86 79.42 101.50
C ALA A 250 2.34 80.88 101.44
N ARG A 251 2.69 81.37 100.25
CA ARG A 251 3.00 82.79 100.00
C ARG A 251 1.80 83.66 100.36
N ASP A 252 0.61 83.33 99.85
CA ASP A 252 -0.63 84.05 100.14
C ASP A 252 -1.00 83.97 101.64
N HIS A 253 -0.67 82.87 102.34
CA HIS A 253 -0.88 82.73 103.78
C HIS A 253 0.06 83.63 104.59
N TRP A 254 1.33 83.74 104.19
CA TRP A 254 2.30 84.65 104.81
C TRP A 254 1.97 86.12 104.52
N GLU A 255 1.46 86.40 103.32
CA GLU A 255 0.99 87.73 102.91
C GLU A 255 -0.23 88.17 103.75
N ARG A 256 -1.14 87.25 104.09
CA ARG A 256 -2.27 87.49 105.01
C ARG A 256 -1.86 87.68 106.47
N GLN A 257 -0.71 87.18 106.90
CA GLN A 257 -0.16 87.41 108.24
C GLN A 257 0.66 88.71 108.33
N GLY A 258 0.63 89.56 107.30
CA GLY A 258 1.33 90.85 107.30
C GLY A 258 2.83 90.74 107.04
N ILE A 259 3.32 89.55 106.66
CA ILE A 259 4.71 89.33 106.24
C ILE A 259 4.76 89.52 104.73
N LYS A 260 5.26 90.68 104.31
CA LYS A 260 5.56 90.94 102.90
C LYS A 260 6.74 90.06 102.48
N VAL A 261 6.45 88.92 101.88
CA VAL A 261 7.44 88.02 101.29
C VAL A 261 8.00 88.72 100.05
N ILE A 262 9.08 89.45 100.23
CA ILE A 262 9.90 89.94 99.15
C ILE A 262 10.69 88.72 98.68
N VAL A 263 10.31 88.17 97.51
CA VAL A 263 11.20 87.26 96.80
C VAL A 263 12.42 88.11 96.44
N ASP A 264 13.54 87.87 97.13
CA ASP A 264 14.79 88.53 96.82
C ASP A 264 15.09 88.35 95.33
N SER A 265 15.29 89.49 94.65
CA SER A 265 15.66 89.52 93.23
C SER A 265 17.04 88.92 92.95
N ASN A 266 17.71 88.39 93.99
CA ASN A 266 18.96 87.64 93.93
C ASN A 266 18.76 86.11 93.97
N LEU A 267 17.52 85.62 93.90
CA LEU A 267 17.18 84.20 93.65
C LEU A 267 16.82 83.93 92.18
N GLN A 268 17.18 84.85 91.28
CA GLN A 268 16.97 84.71 89.84
C GLN A 268 18.07 83.87 89.15
N GLU A 269 19.14 83.51 89.87
CA GLU A 269 20.19 82.57 89.42
C GLU A 269 19.95 81.10 89.83
N GLU A 270 18.91 80.81 90.63
CA GLU A 270 18.43 79.45 90.90
C GLU A 270 17.10 79.13 90.18
N SER A 271 16.84 79.85 89.09
CA SER A 271 15.99 79.36 87.99
C SER A 271 16.65 78.21 87.20
N SER A 272 17.75 77.65 87.72
CA SER A 272 18.43 76.45 87.26
C SER A 272 17.82 75.15 87.80
N ALA A 273 16.71 75.18 88.55
CA ALA A 273 15.84 74.01 88.64
C ALA A 273 15.25 73.63 87.27
N GLY A 274 15.19 74.57 86.31
CA GLY A 274 14.97 74.25 84.89
C GLY A 274 16.17 73.54 84.25
N VAL A 275 17.39 73.75 84.74
CA VAL A 275 18.64 73.18 84.20
C VAL A 275 18.92 71.78 84.76
N THR A 276 18.52 71.47 86.00
CA THR A 276 18.58 70.10 86.55
C THR A 276 17.52 69.18 85.93
N TRP A 277 16.36 69.72 85.54
CA TRP A 277 15.39 68.99 84.71
C TRP A 277 15.85 68.83 83.26
N LEU A 278 16.56 69.80 82.68
CA LEU A 278 17.17 69.65 81.35
C LEU A 278 18.29 68.58 81.35
N THR A 279 19.10 68.46 82.41
CA THR A 279 20.14 67.42 82.50
C THR A 279 19.62 66.04 82.94
N ALA A 280 18.55 65.96 83.74
CA ALA A 280 17.87 64.69 84.04
C ALA A 280 16.98 64.20 82.88
N ALA A 281 16.43 65.12 82.07
CA ALA A 281 15.78 64.81 80.79
C ALA A 281 16.78 64.40 79.70
N GLU A 282 18.02 64.91 79.74
CA GLU A 282 19.12 64.40 78.90
C GLU A 282 19.60 63.01 79.32
N GLN A 283 19.49 62.63 80.60
CA GLN A 283 19.90 61.30 81.08
C GLN A 283 18.89 60.18 80.76
N PHE A 284 17.61 60.50 80.55
CA PHE A 284 16.63 59.56 80.00
C PHE A 284 16.28 59.95 78.57
N SER A 285 17.20 59.61 77.67
CA SER A 285 17.15 59.97 76.24
C SER A 285 15.82 59.62 75.56
N VAL A 286 14.92 60.61 75.49
CA VAL A 286 13.78 60.66 74.57
C VAL A 286 14.29 60.74 73.13
N GLU A 287 15.47 61.33 72.91
CA GLU A 287 16.14 61.42 71.61
C GLU A 287 16.56 60.03 71.07
N GLY A 288 17.00 59.11 71.94
CA GLY A 288 17.37 57.75 71.57
C GLY A 288 16.17 56.87 71.20
N THR A 289 15.02 57.07 71.87
CA THR A 289 13.77 56.37 71.54
C THR A 289 13.08 56.99 70.33
N ALA A 290 13.14 58.32 70.17
CA ALA A 290 12.67 59.05 68.99
C ALA A 290 13.49 58.68 67.74
N SER A 291 14.81 58.75 67.80
CA SER A 291 15.69 58.37 66.69
C SER A 291 15.57 56.89 66.32
N ARG A 292 15.33 56.00 67.29
CA ARG A 292 15.06 54.58 67.02
C ARG A 292 13.69 54.36 66.38
N ALA A 293 12.66 55.11 66.80
CA ALA A 293 11.34 55.09 66.20
C ALA A 293 11.34 55.65 64.77
N GLU A 294 12.05 56.76 64.53
CA GLU A 294 12.26 57.33 63.19
C GLU A 294 12.99 56.36 62.28
N ASN A 295 14.06 55.71 62.76
CA ASN A 295 14.79 54.69 61.99
C ASN A 295 13.90 53.46 61.66
N LEU A 296 13.00 53.07 62.57
CA LEU A 296 12.00 52.02 62.32
C LEU A 296 10.96 52.44 61.27
N VAL A 297 10.49 53.69 61.33
CA VAL A 297 9.55 54.25 60.36
C VAL A 297 10.20 54.34 58.98
N ASP A 298 11.45 54.77 58.90
CA ASP A 298 12.17 54.86 57.64
C ASP A 298 12.45 53.49 57.03
N LYS A 299 12.78 52.47 57.84
CA LYS A 299 12.82 51.06 57.40
C LYS A 299 11.48 50.58 56.86
N LEU A 300 10.37 50.89 57.54
CA LEU A 300 9.02 50.53 57.09
C LEU A 300 8.64 51.23 55.77
N LYS A 301 9.01 52.51 55.59
CA LYS A 301 8.80 53.22 54.32
C LYS A 301 9.61 52.61 53.19
N LEU A 302 10.87 52.24 53.45
CA LEU A 302 11.74 51.56 52.50
C LEU A 302 11.12 50.21 52.06
N PHE A 303 10.71 49.39 53.03
CA PHE A 303 10.00 48.12 52.75
C PHE A 303 8.69 48.33 51.97
N ALA A 304 7.89 49.34 52.32
CA ALA A 304 6.65 49.63 51.60
C ALA A 304 6.90 50.03 50.14
N SER A 305 7.97 50.79 49.87
CA SER A 305 8.38 51.15 48.51
C SER A 305 8.88 49.95 47.70
N ASP A 306 9.61 49.04 48.34
CA ASP A 306 10.15 47.82 47.72
C ASP A 306 9.03 46.81 47.39
N ILE A 307 8.08 46.59 48.31
CA ILE A 307 6.89 45.74 48.09
C ILE A 307 6.03 46.28 46.94
N LYS A 308 5.82 47.60 46.87
CA LYS A 308 5.07 48.25 45.78
C LYS A 308 5.78 48.08 44.43
N GLY A 309 7.11 48.12 44.40
CA GLY A 309 7.90 47.86 43.19
C GLY A 309 7.78 46.40 42.72
N LYS A 310 8.08 45.45 43.61
CA LYS A 310 8.05 44.00 43.32
C LYS A 310 6.66 43.51 42.88
N SER A 311 5.59 43.95 43.55
CA SER A 311 4.22 43.57 43.19
C SER A 311 3.80 44.07 41.81
N ARG A 312 4.20 45.29 41.43
CA ARG A 312 3.94 45.84 40.09
C ARG A 312 4.66 45.04 39.00
N GLU A 313 5.91 44.63 39.24
CA GLU A 313 6.68 43.82 38.29
C GLU A 313 6.08 42.41 38.11
N VAL A 314 5.59 41.80 39.19
CA VAL A 314 4.93 40.49 39.12
C VAL A 314 3.61 40.59 38.33
N ILE A 315 2.80 41.62 38.57
CA ILE A 315 1.56 41.83 37.81
C ILE A 315 1.84 42.05 36.33
N ASP A 316 2.88 42.82 35.99
CA ASP A 316 3.25 43.06 34.59
C ASP A 316 3.70 41.77 33.88
N LYS A 317 4.48 40.91 34.55
CA LYS A 317 4.85 39.57 34.03
C LYS A 317 3.64 38.65 33.81
N VAL A 318 2.64 38.72 34.69
CA VAL A 318 1.38 37.96 34.54
C VAL A 318 0.59 38.46 33.32
N ILE A 319 0.46 39.78 33.15
CA ILE A 319 -0.22 40.38 31.99
C ILE A 319 0.48 39.98 30.68
N GLN A 320 1.81 40.03 30.62
CA GLN A 320 2.55 39.63 29.42
C GLN A 320 2.33 38.15 29.04
N LYS A 321 2.31 37.25 30.02
CA LYS A 321 2.02 35.82 29.77
C LYS A 321 0.60 35.58 29.28
N ILE A 322 -0.39 36.32 29.80
CA ILE A 322 -1.78 36.26 29.32
C ILE A 322 -1.86 36.74 27.86
N LEU A 323 -1.21 37.86 27.53
CA LEU A 323 -1.17 38.37 26.15
C LEU A 323 -0.51 37.39 25.18
N TYR A 324 0.53 36.69 25.62
CA TYR A 324 1.21 35.66 24.82
C TYR A 324 0.29 34.46 24.53
N ILE A 325 -0.45 33.98 25.53
CA ILE A 325 -1.43 32.89 25.34
C ILE A 325 -2.54 33.32 24.37
N ILE A 326 -3.05 34.55 24.48
CA ILE A 326 -4.05 35.10 23.54
C ILE A 326 -3.51 35.13 22.11
N LYS A 327 -2.23 35.44 21.92
CA LYS A 327 -1.58 35.44 20.61
C LYS A 327 -1.52 34.02 20.01
N ILE A 328 -1.06 33.03 20.78
CA ILE A 328 -1.00 31.63 20.34
C ILE A 328 -2.39 31.12 19.96
N LEU A 329 -3.41 31.40 20.78
CA LEU A 329 -4.79 30.98 20.49
C LEU A 329 -5.35 31.62 19.21
N ARG A 330 -4.97 32.88 18.92
CA ARG A 330 -5.38 33.57 17.68
C ARG A 330 -4.68 33.00 16.45
N GLU A 331 -3.39 32.70 16.54
CA GLU A 331 -2.63 32.05 15.45
C GLU A 331 -3.18 30.66 15.15
N TRP A 332 -3.52 29.88 16.19
CA TRP A 332 -4.12 28.56 16.05
C TRP A 332 -5.51 28.61 15.39
N ALA A 333 -6.33 29.61 15.74
CA ALA A 333 -7.64 29.83 15.10
C ALA A 333 -7.54 30.18 13.61
N ILE A 334 -6.50 30.92 13.22
CA ILE A 334 -6.23 31.25 11.81
C ILE A 334 -5.72 30.00 11.06
N GLY A 335 -4.79 29.24 11.66
CA GLY A 335 -4.23 28.02 11.07
C GLY A 335 -5.27 26.90 10.88
N ALA A 336 -6.21 26.74 11.81
CA ALA A 336 -7.33 25.82 11.66
C ALA A 336 -8.27 26.23 10.51
N GLY A 337 -8.46 27.55 10.31
CA GLY A 337 -9.26 28.09 9.21
C GLY A 337 -8.63 27.89 7.82
N THR A 338 -7.29 27.91 7.72
CA THR A 338 -6.58 27.66 6.46
C THR A 338 -6.55 26.16 6.12
N GLN A 339 -6.31 25.28 7.10
CA GLN A 339 -6.39 23.83 6.88
C GLN A 339 -7.80 23.37 6.47
N ALA A 340 -8.85 23.99 7.02
CA ALA A 340 -10.23 23.70 6.62
C ALA A 340 -10.52 24.12 5.17
N LYS A 341 -9.97 25.25 4.70
CA LYS A 341 -10.08 25.72 3.31
C LYS A 341 -9.30 24.84 2.33
N GLU A 342 -8.07 24.45 2.66
CA GLU A 342 -7.24 23.59 1.81
C GLU A 342 -7.85 22.19 1.64
N LEU A 343 -8.47 21.64 2.69
CA LEU A 343 -9.22 20.37 2.61
C LEU A 343 -10.53 20.51 1.82
N GLN A 344 -11.20 21.66 1.90
CA GLN A 344 -12.38 21.95 1.09
C GLN A 344 -12.02 22.05 -0.40
N ASP A 345 -10.93 22.72 -0.74
CA ASP A 345 -10.45 22.85 -2.12
C ASP A 345 -9.92 21.52 -2.68
N GLY A 346 -9.24 20.72 -1.85
CA GLY A 346 -8.83 19.35 -2.17
C GLY A 346 -10.02 18.40 -2.40
N ALA A 347 -11.11 18.58 -1.64
CA ALA A 347 -12.35 17.85 -1.85
C ALA A 347 -13.08 18.31 -3.13
N ILE A 348 -13.06 19.60 -3.46
CA ILE A 348 -13.61 20.16 -4.72
C ILE A 348 -12.84 19.63 -5.94
N LEU A 349 -11.51 19.47 -5.85
CA LEU A 349 -10.71 18.86 -6.91
C LEU A 349 -10.98 17.36 -7.08
N LYS A 350 -11.31 16.64 -5.99
CA LYS A 350 -11.77 15.24 -6.04
C LYS A 350 -13.24 15.09 -6.47
N MET A 351 -14.02 16.18 -6.48
CA MET A 351 -15.46 16.23 -6.78
C MET A 351 -15.82 16.02 -8.27
N ARG A 352 -14.84 15.92 -9.17
CA ARG A 352 -15.07 15.71 -10.61
C ARG A 352 -15.27 14.24 -11.00
N GLY A 353 -15.13 13.29 -10.06
CA GLY A 353 -15.05 11.85 -10.34
C GLY A 353 -16.30 11.00 -10.13
N SER A 354 -17.09 11.19 -9.07
CA SER A 354 -18.13 10.20 -8.69
C SER A 354 -19.23 10.80 -7.81
N ILE A 355 -20.49 10.76 -8.26
CA ILE A 355 -21.62 11.52 -7.66
C ILE A 355 -22.44 10.74 -6.59
N PRO A 356 -22.65 9.40 -6.62
CA PRO A 356 -23.54 8.75 -5.64
C PRO A 356 -22.93 8.51 -4.25
N GLU A 357 -21.63 8.21 -4.15
CA GLU A 357 -20.94 7.98 -2.86
C GLU A 357 -20.68 9.28 -2.07
N LEU A 358 -20.89 10.43 -2.71
CA LEU A 358 -20.64 11.77 -2.17
C LEU A 358 -21.65 12.16 -1.08
N HIS A 359 -22.91 11.74 -1.18
CA HIS A 359 -23.95 12.19 -0.24
C HIS A 359 -23.78 11.58 1.16
N GLN A 360 -23.46 10.29 1.24
CA GLN A 360 -23.29 9.61 2.52
C GLN A 360 -22.00 10.04 3.22
N ASN A 361 -20.89 10.07 2.48
CA ASN A 361 -19.59 10.46 3.02
C ASN A 361 -19.53 11.95 3.44
N THR A 362 -20.25 12.84 2.74
CA THR A 362 -20.34 14.27 3.14
C THR A 362 -21.12 14.45 4.44
N VAL A 363 -22.20 13.68 4.65
CA VAL A 363 -23.01 13.73 5.88
C VAL A 363 -22.21 13.17 7.06
N ASP A 364 -21.52 12.04 6.85
CA ASP A 364 -20.72 11.40 7.90
C ASP A 364 -19.50 12.24 8.29
N PHE A 365 -18.86 12.90 7.33
CA PHE A 365 -17.76 13.84 7.58
C PHE A 365 -18.24 15.12 8.29
N SER A 366 -19.39 15.68 7.90
CA SER A 366 -19.99 16.84 8.59
C SER A 366 -20.34 16.52 10.04
N MET A 367 -20.85 15.32 10.31
CA MET A 367 -21.08 14.83 11.67
C MET A 367 -19.77 14.67 12.46
N ALA A 368 -18.74 14.07 11.86
CA ALA A 368 -17.44 13.89 12.51
C ALA A 368 -16.77 15.23 12.86
N LEU A 369 -16.88 16.23 11.98
CA LEU A 369 -16.33 17.57 12.17
C LEU A 369 -17.09 18.33 13.27
N LYS A 370 -18.43 18.20 13.30
CA LYS A 370 -19.28 18.76 14.35
C LYS A 370 -19.00 18.14 15.71
N GLU A 371 -18.79 16.83 15.75
CA GLU A 371 -18.51 16.09 16.98
C GLU A 371 -17.10 16.39 17.52
N ARG A 372 -16.10 16.55 16.65
CA ARG A 372 -14.75 16.95 17.04
C ARG A 372 -14.71 18.38 17.57
N ALA A 373 -15.43 19.30 16.92
CA ALA A 373 -15.58 20.67 17.41
C ALA A 373 -16.30 20.72 18.78
N ARG A 374 -17.33 19.90 18.97
CA ARG A 374 -18.03 19.78 20.26
C ARG A 374 -17.10 19.30 21.38
N ARG A 375 -16.31 18.25 21.14
CA ARG A 375 -15.35 17.72 22.13
C ARG A 375 -14.29 18.74 22.51
N SER A 376 -13.74 19.46 21.54
CA SER A 376 -12.75 20.50 21.83
C SER A 376 -13.34 21.69 22.60
N ILE A 377 -14.61 22.05 22.36
CA ILE A 377 -15.32 23.04 23.18
C ILE A 377 -15.55 22.53 24.60
N GLU A 378 -15.88 21.24 24.77
CA GLU A 378 -16.08 20.61 26.08
C GLU A 378 -14.77 20.52 26.88
N GLU A 379 -13.66 20.14 26.25
CA GLU A 379 -12.34 20.11 26.86
C GLU A 379 -11.90 21.52 27.31
N LEU A 380 -12.20 22.55 26.51
CA LEU A 380 -11.86 23.93 26.83
C LEU A 380 -12.77 24.51 27.93
N GLN A 381 -14.05 24.13 27.95
CA GLN A 381 -14.95 24.43 29.06
C GLN A 381 -14.50 23.77 30.35
N GLN A 382 -14.03 22.52 30.29
CA GLN A 382 -13.55 21.79 31.45
C GLN A 382 -12.24 22.37 31.99
N ALA A 383 -11.26 22.66 31.14
CA ALA A 383 -10.03 23.33 31.53
C ALA A 383 -10.28 24.73 32.13
N SER A 384 -11.24 25.48 31.59
CA SER A 384 -11.68 26.78 32.14
C SER A 384 -12.36 26.65 33.50
N ALA A 385 -13.21 25.64 33.68
CA ALA A 385 -13.87 25.35 34.96
C ALA A 385 -12.86 24.91 36.03
N GLU A 386 -11.89 24.06 35.66
CA GLU A 386 -10.79 23.63 36.53
C GLU A 386 -9.93 24.83 36.95
N PHE A 387 -9.55 25.71 36.01
CA PHE A 387 -8.81 26.91 36.31
C PHE A 387 -9.59 27.87 37.24
N THR A 388 -10.88 28.08 36.97
CA THR A 388 -11.74 28.94 37.79
C THR A 388 -11.93 28.37 39.19
N SER A 389 -12.07 27.05 39.31
CA SER A 389 -12.14 26.37 40.61
C SER A 389 -10.82 26.45 41.37
N ALA A 390 -9.67 26.31 40.70
CA ALA A 390 -8.36 26.47 41.32
C ALA A 390 -8.14 27.89 41.87
N ILE A 391 -8.59 28.91 41.14
CA ILE A 391 -8.59 30.31 41.62
C ILE A 391 -9.52 30.49 42.81
N LYS A 392 -10.74 29.95 42.75
CA LYS A 392 -11.73 30.06 43.84
C LYS A 392 -11.29 29.32 45.10
N GLU A 393 -10.68 28.16 44.95
CA GLU A 393 -10.09 27.35 46.02
C GLU A 393 -8.89 28.10 46.65
N GLY A 394 -8.01 28.68 45.83
CA GLY A 394 -6.91 29.52 46.30
C GLY A 394 -7.40 30.75 47.08
N SER A 395 -8.45 31.42 46.58
CA SER A 395 -9.09 32.55 47.25
C SER A 395 -9.74 32.16 48.59
N ARG A 396 -10.39 30.99 48.65
CA ARG A 396 -10.97 30.44 49.90
C ARG A 396 -9.92 30.04 50.92
N ARG A 397 -8.80 29.45 50.50
CA ARG A 397 -7.67 29.13 51.41
C ARG A 397 -7.10 30.41 52.01
N VAL A 398 -6.87 31.44 51.20
CA VAL A 398 -6.39 32.75 51.69
C VAL A 398 -7.38 33.39 52.67
N ALA A 399 -8.70 33.28 52.41
CA ALA A 399 -9.72 33.78 53.33
C ALA A 399 -9.82 32.94 54.63
N GLY A 400 -9.63 31.63 54.54
CA GLY A 400 -9.58 30.70 55.67
C GLY A 400 -8.37 30.94 56.57
N ASP A 401 -7.19 31.08 55.97
CA ASP A 401 -5.94 31.38 56.69
C ASP A 401 -5.99 32.75 57.37
N CYS A 402 -6.64 33.74 56.73
CA CYS A 402 -6.91 35.04 57.35
C CYS A 402 -7.89 34.92 58.54
N ARG A 403 -8.95 34.12 58.41
CA ARG A 403 -9.92 33.89 59.50
C ARG A 403 -9.28 33.16 60.68
N GLU A 404 -8.50 32.11 60.42
CA GLU A 404 -7.81 31.33 61.44
C GLU A 404 -6.72 32.17 62.14
N GLY A 405 -6.03 33.04 61.39
CA GLY A 405 -5.10 34.02 61.95
C GLY A 405 -5.79 35.03 62.88
N VAL A 406 -6.98 35.51 62.50
CA VAL A 406 -7.79 36.43 63.32
C VAL A 406 -8.37 35.73 64.55
N GLU A 407 -8.82 34.47 64.45
CA GLU A 407 -9.32 33.69 65.60
C GLU A 407 -8.20 33.33 66.60
N LYS A 408 -7.00 32.97 66.11
CA LYS A 408 -5.80 32.77 66.94
C LYS A 408 -5.36 34.05 67.65
N LEU A 409 -5.52 35.21 67.00
CA LEU A 409 -5.30 36.51 67.63
C LEU A 409 -6.38 36.80 68.69
N THR A 410 -7.64 36.51 68.41
CA THR A 410 -8.77 36.80 69.31
C THR A 410 -8.75 35.91 70.56
N GLN A 411 -8.31 34.65 70.45
CA GLN A 411 -8.11 33.76 71.61
C GLN A 411 -6.99 34.21 72.55
N LYS A 412 -5.95 34.88 72.03
CA LYS A 412 -4.87 35.44 72.86
C LYS A 412 -5.27 36.71 73.63
N PHE A 413 -6.47 37.24 73.39
CA PHE A 413 -7.00 38.45 74.04
C PHE A 413 -8.34 38.24 74.76
N LYS A 414 -8.78 36.99 74.98
CA LYS A 414 -9.81 36.74 76.00
C LYS A 414 -9.16 36.86 77.40
N PRO A 415 -9.76 37.63 78.32
CA PRO A 415 -9.24 37.82 79.68
C PRO A 415 -9.19 36.53 80.49
#